data_AF-A0A6J7BND7-F1
#
_entry.id   AF-A0A6J7BND7-F1
#
_cell.length_a   1.000
_cell.length_b   1.000
_cell.length_c   1.000
_cell.angle_alpha   90.00
_cell.angle_beta   90.00
_cell.angle_gamma   90.00
#
_symmetry.space_group_name_H-M   'P 1'
#
loop_
_entity.id
_entity.type
_entity.pdbx_description
1 polymer ?
#
loop_
_entity_poly.entity_id
_entity_poly.type
_entity_poly.pdbx_seq_one_letter_code
_entity_poly.pdbx_strand_id
1 'polypeptide(L)'
;MMEQTGCAGVVVGRGCLGRPWLFADLVSAFSGNTNRSNPTLFEVREIMLRHAQLLIDYFENEDRAMRDLRKHMAWYLKGFRVNREIRASLGMVGSYQEMQELLSGLEDQPYPTEVGDAPRGRTSHGRPVTLPDGWLNDPDELATITIDDSVSGG
;
A
#
# COMPACT_ATOMS: atom_id res chain seq x y z
N MET A 1 -10.23 -17.30 -1.81
CA MET A 1 -9.11 -17.64 -0.92
C MET A 1 -9.61 -18.24 0.39
N MET A 2 -10.24 -17.46 1.28
CA MET A 2 -10.76 -17.97 2.57
C MET A 2 -11.62 -19.24 2.40
N GLU A 3 -12.62 -19.22 1.53
CA GLU A 3 -13.48 -20.38 1.23
C GLU A 3 -12.70 -21.60 0.70
N GLN A 4 -11.61 -21.37 -0.03
CA GLN A 4 -10.81 -22.43 -0.63
C GLN A 4 -9.82 -23.05 0.35
N THR A 5 -9.28 -22.25 1.29
CA THR A 5 -8.25 -22.68 2.24
C THR A 5 -8.81 -23.03 3.61
N GLY A 6 -10.03 -22.60 3.95
CA GLY A 6 -10.60 -22.73 5.29
C GLY A 6 -9.88 -21.91 6.36
N CYS A 7 -9.04 -20.93 5.97
CA CYS A 7 -8.29 -20.14 6.94
C CYS A 7 -9.20 -19.17 7.70
N ALA A 8 -8.87 -18.90 8.97
CA ALA A 8 -9.63 -17.99 9.83
C ALA A 8 -9.41 -16.50 9.50
N GLY A 9 -8.39 -16.18 8.71
CA GLY A 9 -8.07 -14.82 8.31
C GLY A 9 -7.07 -14.77 7.17
N VAL A 10 -6.90 -13.57 6.61
CA VAL A 10 -5.94 -13.28 5.55
C VAL A 10 -5.16 -12.02 5.89
N VAL A 11 -3.88 -12.00 5.52
CA VAL A 11 -3.04 -10.80 5.58
C VAL A 11 -2.98 -10.16 4.20
N VAL A 12 -3.31 -8.86 4.13
CA VAL A 12 -3.29 -8.11 2.88
C VAL A 12 -1.93 -7.40 2.74
N GLY A 13 -1.15 -7.82 1.74
CA GLY A 13 0.12 -7.18 1.38
C GLY A 13 -0.07 -6.06 0.36
N ARG A 14 0.58 -6.19 -0.81
CA ARG A 14 0.63 -5.13 -1.86
C ARG A 14 -0.73 -4.60 -2.35
N GLY A 15 -1.81 -5.36 -2.17
CA GLY A 15 -3.16 -4.96 -2.59
C GLY A 15 -3.68 -3.70 -1.90
N CYS A 16 -3.29 -3.45 -0.65
CA CYS A 16 -3.75 -2.29 0.12
C CYS A 16 -2.94 -1.01 -0.13
N LEU A 17 -1.81 -1.09 -0.84
CA LEU A 17 -0.93 0.06 -1.07
C LEU A 17 -1.64 1.15 -1.88
N GLY A 18 -1.82 2.32 -1.26
CA GLY A 18 -2.56 3.45 -1.84
C GLY A 18 -4.07 3.23 -1.94
N ARG A 19 -4.62 2.25 -1.23
CA ARG A 19 -6.06 1.91 -1.18
C ARG A 19 -6.49 1.52 0.25
N PRO A 20 -6.34 2.40 1.26
CA PRO A 20 -6.74 2.07 2.63
C PRO A 20 -8.24 1.72 2.75
N TRP A 21 -9.11 2.22 1.86
CA TRP A 21 -10.53 1.86 1.79
C TRP A 21 -10.79 0.40 1.41
N LEU A 22 -9.79 -0.33 0.91
CA LEU A 22 -9.90 -1.77 0.64
C LEU A 22 -10.36 -2.55 1.88
N PHE A 23 -9.96 -2.13 3.08
CA PHE A 23 -10.38 -2.80 4.31
C PHE A 23 -11.88 -2.62 4.58
N ALA A 24 -12.45 -1.46 4.27
CA ALA A 24 -13.89 -1.24 4.36
C ALA A 24 -14.63 -2.13 3.34
N ASP A 25 -14.11 -2.23 2.11
CA ASP A 25 -14.67 -3.11 1.08
C ASP A 25 -14.62 -4.59 1.50
N LEU A 26 -13.53 -5.03 2.13
CA LEU A 26 -13.39 -6.39 2.65
C LEU A 26 -14.41 -6.67 3.77
N VAL A 27 -14.57 -5.74 4.72
CA VAL A 27 -15.58 -5.87 5.79
C VAL A 27 -17.00 -5.92 5.21
N SER A 28 -17.30 -5.06 4.23
CA SER A 28 -18.58 -5.03 3.51
C SER A 28 -18.86 -6.40 2.86
N ALA A 29 -17.88 -6.95 2.15
CA ALA A 29 -17.97 -8.26 1.50
C ALA A 29 -18.20 -9.41 2.50
N PHE A 30 -17.45 -9.43 3.62
CA PHE A 30 -17.64 -10.45 4.67
C PHE A 30 -18.99 -10.33 5.39
N SER A 31 -19.62 -9.15 5.34
CA SER A 31 -20.95 -8.91 5.90
C SER A 31 -22.09 -9.22 4.91
N GLY A 32 -21.78 -9.77 3.74
CA GLY A 32 -22.76 -10.09 2.69
C GLY A 32 -23.22 -8.89 1.86
N ASN A 33 -22.53 -7.75 1.95
CA ASN A 33 -22.80 -6.56 1.14
C ASN A 33 -21.85 -6.51 -0.06
N THR A 34 -22.36 -6.10 -1.22
CA THR A 34 -21.58 -5.96 -2.46
C THR A 34 -21.17 -4.51 -2.73
N ASN A 35 -21.45 -3.58 -1.81
CA ASN A 35 -21.13 -2.18 -2.00
C ASN A 35 -19.61 -1.95 -1.90
N ARG A 36 -19.07 -1.20 -2.86
CA ARG A 36 -17.64 -0.85 -2.96
C ARG A 36 -17.48 0.65 -2.76
N SER A 37 -16.49 1.04 -1.98
CA SER A 37 -16.22 2.42 -1.60
C SER A 37 -15.92 3.31 -2.81
N ASN A 38 -15.20 2.77 -3.81
CA ASN A 38 -14.86 3.43 -5.09
C ASN A 38 -14.69 4.97 -4.99
N PRO A 39 -13.76 5.46 -4.17
CA PRO A 39 -13.68 6.88 -3.88
C PRO A 39 -13.29 7.70 -5.12
N THR A 40 -13.86 8.90 -5.25
CA THR A 40 -13.47 9.86 -6.28
C THR A 40 -12.05 10.37 -6.03
N LEU A 41 -11.43 11.03 -7.01
CA LEU A 41 -10.08 11.58 -6.84
C LEU A 41 -10.03 12.61 -5.71
N PHE A 42 -11.10 13.37 -5.48
CA PHE A 42 -11.19 14.29 -4.34
C PHE A 42 -11.26 13.55 -3.00
N GLU A 43 -12.01 12.46 -2.90
CA GLU A 43 -12.01 11.65 -1.67
C GLU A 43 -10.63 11.01 -1.43
N VAL A 44 -9.97 10.55 -2.50
CA VAL A 44 -8.58 10.06 -2.43
C VAL A 44 -7.63 11.16 -1.99
N ARG A 45 -7.80 12.39 -2.47
CA ARG A 45 -7.04 13.57 -2.03
C ARG A 45 -7.16 13.79 -0.52
N GLU A 46 -8.37 13.77 0.02
CA GLU A 46 -8.59 13.95 1.46
C GLU A 46 -7.90 12.84 2.27
N ILE A 47 -7.92 11.60 1.77
CA ILE A 47 -7.22 10.48 2.38
C ILE A 47 -5.70 10.68 2.34
N MET A 48 -5.16 11.20 1.24
CA MET A 48 -3.73 11.52 1.11
C MET A 48 -3.31 12.60 2.11
N LEU A 49 -4.10 13.66 2.25
CA LEU A 49 -3.87 14.74 3.22
C LEU A 49 -3.96 14.24 4.66
N ARG A 50 -4.95 13.38 4.96
CA ARG A 50 -5.07 12.76 6.28
C ARG A 50 -3.87 11.86 6.59
N HIS A 51 -3.38 11.11 5.62
CA HIS A 51 -2.19 10.26 5.78
C HIS A 51 -0.95 11.10 6.07
N ALA A 52 -0.76 12.22 5.37
CA ALA A 52 0.34 13.15 5.66
C ALA A 52 0.26 13.66 7.10
N GLN A 53 -0.91 14.12 7.55
CA GLN A 53 -1.11 14.59 8.93
C GLN A 53 -0.77 13.49 9.95
N LEU A 54 -1.23 12.27 9.73
CA LEU A 54 -0.93 11.13 10.62
C LEU A 54 0.56 10.81 10.70
N LEU A 55 1.30 10.93 9.58
CA LEU A 55 2.75 10.73 9.60
C LEU A 55 3.48 11.88 10.29
N ILE A 56 3.02 13.12 10.12
CA ILE A 56 3.57 14.29 10.83
C ILE A 56 3.40 14.11 12.33
N ASP A 57 2.18 13.74 12.77
CA ASP A 57 1.86 13.48 14.17
C ASP A 57 2.71 12.31 14.71
N TYR A 58 2.86 11.22 13.94
CA TYR A 58 3.61 10.03 14.37
C TYR A 58 5.11 10.27 14.49
N PHE A 59 5.71 11.01 13.55
CA PHE A 59 7.15 11.27 13.56
C PHE A 59 7.54 12.51 14.35
N GLU A 60 6.57 13.35 14.73
CA GLU A 60 6.77 14.69 15.30
C GLU A 60 7.74 15.53 14.47
N ASN A 61 7.77 15.29 13.16
CA ASN A 61 8.74 15.87 12.22
C ASN A 61 8.17 15.86 10.80
N GLU A 62 7.82 17.03 10.29
CA GLU A 62 7.22 17.18 8.96
C GLU A 62 8.16 16.74 7.83
N ASP A 63 9.41 17.18 7.84
CA ASP A 63 10.39 16.82 6.80
C ASP A 63 10.59 15.30 6.67
N ARG A 64 10.56 14.58 7.80
CA ARG A 64 10.63 13.12 7.82
C ARG A 64 9.33 12.50 7.30
N ALA A 65 8.18 12.99 7.76
CA ALA A 65 6.87 12.52 7.31
C ALA A 65 6.69 12.66 5.80
N MET A 66 7.02 13.83 5.23
CA MET A 66 6.89 14.08 3.81
C MET A 66 7.82 13.19 2.99
N ARG A 67 9.07 12.96 3.44
CA ARG A 67 9.98 11.99 2.79
C ARG A 67 9.44 10.58 2.78
N ASP A 68 8.86 10.11 3.88
CA ASP A 68 8.28 8.76 3.93
C ASP A 68 7.03 8.65 3.04
N LEU A 69 6.23 9.71 2.99
CA LEU A 69 4.98 9.76 2.24
C LEU A 69 5.17 9.67 0.70
N ARG A 70 6.29 10.18 0.17
CA ARG A 70 6.58 10.21 -1.29
C ARG A 70 6.37 8.86 -1.98
N LYS A 71 6.75 7.75 -1.34
CA LYS A 71 6.61 6.39 -1.90
C LYS A 71 5.15 5.98 -2.13
N HIS A 72 4.19 6.61 -1.43
CA HIS A 72 2.77 6.30 -1.51
C HIS A 72 2.05 7.03 -2.65
N MET A 73 2.59 8.17 -3.13
CA MET A 73 1.91 9.05 -4.10
C MET A 73 1.53 8.32 -5.40
N ALA A 74 2.48 7.55 -5.95
CA ALA A 74 2.23 6.76 -7.15
C ALA A 74 1.16 5.69 -6.95
N TRP A 75 1.01 5.16 -5.73
CA TRP A 75 0.04 4.11 -5.43
C TRP A 75 -1.39 4.63 -5.33
N TYR A 76 -1.58 5.80 -4.70
CA TYR A 76 -2.88 6.48 -4.61
C TYR A 76 -3.39 6.89 -5.98
N LEU A 77 -2.52 7.50 -6.80
CA LEU A 77 -2.90 8.05 -8.10
C LEU A 77 -2.90 7.01 -9.23
N LYS A 78 -2.82 5.71 -8.94
CA LYS A 78 -2.82 4.65 -9.96
C LYS A 78 -4.14 4.66 -10.72
N GLY A 79 -4.07 4.81 -12.04
CA GLY A 79 -5.25 4.80 -12.94
C GLY A 79 -5.95 6.15 -13.11
N PHE A 80 -5.75 7.09 -12.19
CA PHE A 80 -6.29 8.44 -12.30
C PHE A 80 -5.59 9.25 -13.42
N ARG A 81 -6.28 10.19 -14.05
CA ARG A 81 -5.72 11.08 -15.08
C ARG A 81 -5.18 12.33 -14.39
N VAL A 82 -3.94 12.24 -13.91
CA VAL A 82 -3.27 13.36 -13.24
C VAL A 82 -2.17 13.89 -14.15
N ASN A 83 -2.09 15.22 -14.25
CA ASN A 83 -1.04 15.94 -14.94
C ASN A 83 0.36 15.43 -14.53
N ARG A 84 1.27 15.30 -15.52
CA ARG A 84 2.59 14.70 -15.33
C ARG A 84 3.45 15.51 -14.37
N GLU A 85 3.38 16.83 -14.45
CA GLU A 85 4.12 17.76 -13.61
C GLU A 85 3.67 17.62 -12.15
N ILE A 86 2.36 17.57 -11.88
CA ILE A 86 1.83 17.32 -10.53
C ILE A 86 2.32 15.98 -9.96
N ARG A 87 2.29 14.91 -10.77
CA ARG A 87 2.78 13.58 -10.34
C ARG A 87 4.26 13.60 -9.96
N ALA A 88 5.08 14.28 -10.77
CA ALA A 88 6.51 14.40 -10.54
C ALA A 88 6.80 15.21 -9.26
N SER A 89 6.11 16.33 -9.08
CA SER A 89 6.25 17.19 -7.90
C SER A 89 5.82 16.48 -6.61
N LEU A 90 4.70 15.74 -6.63
CA LEU A 90 4.28 14.94 -5.47
C LEU A 90 5.32 13.87 -5.08
N GLY A 91 6.09 13.35 -6.04
CA GLY A 91 7.20 12.42 -5.75
C GLY A 91 8.37 13.07 -5.02
N MET A 92 8.46 14.40 -5.02
CA MET A 92 9.54 15.18 -4.41
C MET A 92 9.08 16.12 -3.30
N VAL A 93 7.78 16.11 -2.97
CA VAL A 93 7.14 17.06 -2.05
C VAL A 93 7.88 17.18 -0.72
N GLY A 94 8.13 18.42 -0.31
CA GLY A 94 8.92 18.81 0.85
C GLY A 94 8.09 19.13 2.09
N SER A 95 6.91 19.70 1.94
CA SER A 95 6.05 20.16 3.04
C SER A 95 4.58 19.77 2.87
N TYR A 96 3.84 19.80 3.98
CA TYR A 96 2.40 19.58 3.97
C TYR A 96 1.68 20.66 3.16
N GLN A 97 2.11 21.92 3.30
CA GLN A 97 1.55 23.03 2.53
C GLN A 97 1.76 22.85 1.02
N GLU A 98 2.97 22.49 0.58
CA GLU A 98 3.25 22.22 -0.84
C GLU A 98 2.36 21.07 -1.36
N MET A 99 2.14 20.03 -0.55
CA MET A 99 1.24 18.95 -0.88
C MET A 99 -0.21 19.45 -1.08
N GLN A 100 -0.72 20.31 -0.21
CA GLN A 100 -2.04 20.90 -0.35
C GLN A 100 -2.17 21.71 -1.64
N GLU A 101 -1.17 22.54 -1.95
CA GLU A 101 -1.12 23.36 -3.16
C GLU A 101 -1.13 22.48 -4.42
N LEU A 102 -0.27 21.47 -4.50
CA LEU A 102 -0.23 20.53 -5.62
C LEU A 102 -1.55 19.77 -5.81
N LEU A 103 -2.14 19.32 -4.70
CA LEU A 103 -3.39 18.56 -4.72
C LEU A 103 -4.62 19.42 -5.00
N SER A 104 -4.55 20.74 -4.76
CA SER A 104 -5.61 21.68 -5.15
C SER A 104 -5.76 21.82 -6.66
N GLY A 105 -4.69 21.55 -7.41
CA GLY A 105 -4.69 21.55 -8.88
C GLY A 105 -5.25 20.28 -9.53
N LEU A 106 -5.79 19.33 -8.75
CA LEU A 106 -6.46 18.16 -9.30
C LEU A 106 -7.89 18.48 -9.75
N GLU A 107 -8.32 17.84 -10.83
CA GLU A 107 -9.71 17.81 -11.26
C GLU A 107 -10.38 16.53 -10.75
N ASP A 108 -11.60 16.61 -10.21
CA ASP A 108 -12.26 15.42 -9.69
C ASP A 108 -12.62 14.45 -10.81
N GLN A 109 -12.60 13.16 -10.47
CA GLN A 109 -12.93 12.09 -11.39
C GLN A 109 -13.34 10.84 -10.63
N PRO A 110 -14.19 9.98 -11.25
CA PRO A 110 -14.58 8.72 -10.63
C PRO A 110 -13.39 7.77 -10.44
N TYR A 111 -13.56 6.81 -9.53
CA TYR A 111 -12.59 5.76 -9.32
C TYR A 111 -12.33 4.96 -10.62
N PRO A 112 -11.07 4.81 -11.06
CA PRO A 112 -10.74 4.14 -12.32
C PRO A 112 -10.78 2.61 -12.14
N THR A 113 -11.96 2.01 -12.06
CA THR A 113 -12.17 0.57 -11.76
C THR A 113 -11.32 -0.35 -12.63
N GLU A 114 -11.23 -0.10 -13.94
CA GLU A 114 -10.46 -0.94 -14.88
C GLU A 114 -8.97 -1.09 -14.50
N VAL A 115 -8.34 0.00 -14.03
CA VAL A 115 -6.89 0.03 -13.70
C VAL A 115 -6.66 -0.12 -12.20
N GLY A 116 -7.59 0.40 -11.40
CA GLY A 116 -7.54 0.40 -9.93
C GLY A 116 -7.63 -1.00 -9.35
N ASP A 117 -8.48 -1.85 -9.93
CA ASP A 117 -8.69 -3.25 -9.52
C ASP A 117 -7.72 -4.23 -10.17
N ALA A 118 -6.94 -3.81 -11.17
CA ALA A 118 -5.89 -4.65 -11.73
C ALA A 118 -4.86 -5.04 -10.64
N PRO A 119 -4.35 -6.29 -10.66
CA PRO A 119 -3.43 -6.79 -9.65
C PRO A 119 -2.28 -5.82 -9.33
N ARG A 120 -1.99 -5.65 -8.05
CA ARG A 120 -0.83 -4.88 -7.57
C ARG A 120 0.31 -5.83 -7.26
N GLY A 121 1.44 -5.68 -7.96
CA GLY A 121 2.64 -6.47 -7.76
C GLY A 121 2.96 -7.40 -8.93
N ARG A 122 3.86 -8.34 -8.69
CA ARG A 122 4.33 -9.27 -9.72
C ARG A 122 3.21 -10.22 -10.15
N THR A 123 2.87 -10.17 -11.43
CA THR A 123 1.87 -11.04 -12.07
C THR A 123 2.48 -12.24 -12.79
N SER A 124 3.81 -12.30 -12.91
CA SER A 124 4.50 -13.47 -13.48
C SER A 124 4.34 -14.69 -12.57
N HIS A 125 4.23 -15.87 -13.18
CA HIS A 125 4.20 -17.14 -12.46
C HIS A 125 5.41 -17.31 -11.53
N GLY A 126 5.19 -18.02 -10.42
CA GLY A 126 6.17 -18.19 -9.35
C GLY A 126 7.47 -18.82 -9.87
N ARG A 127 8.61 -18.20 -9.54
CA ARG A 127 9.86 -18.96 -9.49
C ARG A 127 9.68 -20.06 -8.43
N PRO A 128 10.22 -21.27 -8.65
CA PRO A 128 10.31 -22.27 -7.59
C PRO A 128 10.91 -21.61 -6.35
N VAL A 129 10.27 -21.80 -5.19
CA VAL A 129 10.84 -21.37 -3.92
C VAL A 129 11.86 -22.43 -3.54
N THR A 130 13.13 -22.06 -3.46
CA THR A 130 14.16 -22.92 -2.91
C THR A 130 14.12 -22.75 -1.39
N LEU A 131 13.83 -23.84 -0.70
CA LEU A 131 13.94 -23.91 0.76
C LEU A 131 15.35 -24.38 1.13
N PRO A 132 15.88 -23.98 2.30
CA PRO A 132 17.07 -24.61 2.85
C PRO A 132 16.91 -26.13 2.94
N ASP A 133 18.02 -26.86 2.82
CA ASP A 133 18.02 -28.32 2.97
C ASP A 133 17.43 -28.72 4.33
N GLY A 134 16.56 -29.73 4.34
CA GLY A 134 15.88 -30.20 5.53
C GLY A 134 14.73 -29.33 6.09
N TRP A 135 14.45 -28.15 5.53
CA TRP A 135 13.43 -27.24 6.10
C TRP A 135 12.01 -27.84 6.17
N LEU A 136 11.64 -28.71 5.22
CA LEU A 136 10.33 -29.39 5.24
C LEU A 136 10.26 -30.55 6.23
N ASN A 137 11.38 -30.96 6.82
CA ASN A 137 11.41 -32.06 7.79
C ASN A 137 10.88 -31.61 9.15
N ASP A 138 11.09 -30.34 9.51
CA ASP A 138 10.54 -29.73 10.73
C ASP A 138 10.30 -28.22 10.51
N PRO A 139 9.09 -27.82 10.03
CA PRO A 139 8.77 -26.42 9.80
C PRO A 139 8.60 -25.59 11.08
N ASP A 140 8.53 -26.25 12.24
CA ASP A 140 8.38 -25.64 13.56
C ASP A 140 9.71 -25.62 14.35
N GLU A 141 10.82 -26.08 13.73
CA GLU A 141 12.14 -26.03 14.34
C GLU A 141 12.52 -24.57 14.65
N LEU A 142 12.65 -24.27 15.95
CA LEU A 142 13.19 -22.99 16.40
C LEU A 142 14.67 -22.96 16.07
N ALA A 143 15.01 -22.35 14.93
CA ALA A 143 16.39 -22.10 14.54
C ALA A 143 17.15 -21.46 15.71
N THR A 144 18.09 -22.21 16.29
CA THR A 144 18.95 -21.69 17.36
C THR A 144 20.00 -20.81 16.69
N ILE A 145 19.68 -19.54 16.48
CA ILE A 145 20.60 -18.58 15.87
C ILE A 145 21.75 -18.34 16.85
N THR A 146 22.95 -18.85 16.53
CA THR A 146 24.14 -18.57 17.32
C THR A 146 24.71 -17.20 16.96
N ILE A 147 25.57 -16.63 17.81
CA ILE A 147 26.23 -15.34 17.53
C ILE A 147 27.02 -15.40 16.22
N ASP A 148 27.60 -16.54 15.87
CA ASP A 148 28.34 -16.70 14.61
C ASP A 148 27.44 -16.64 13.37
N ASP A 149 26.16 -17.03 13.47
CA ASP A 149 25.16 -16.93 12.39
C ASP A 149 24.62 -15.50 12.22
N SER A 150 24.88 -14.61 13.19
CA SER A 150 24.39 -13.22 13.20
C SER A 150 25.26 -12.25 12.41
N VAL A 151 26.46 -12.67 12.00
CA VAL A 151 27.37 -11.87 11.17
C VAL A 151 27.08 -12.18 9.69
N SER A 152 26.03 -11.56 9.15
CA SER A 152 25.87 -11.47 7.70
C SER A 152 26.86 -10.44 7.17
N GLY A 153 28.02 -10.90 6.71
CA GLY A 153 29.06 -10.03 6.17
C GLY A 153 30.04 -10.79 5.28
N GLY A 154 29.90 -10.58 3.97
CA GLY A 154 31.04 -10.22 3.15
C GLY A 154 31.11 -8.70 3.05
#